data_AF-A0A425WQX3-F1
#
_entry.id   AF-A0A425WQX3-F1
#
_cell.length_a   1.000
_cell.length_b   1.000
_cell.length_c   1.000
_cell.angle_alpha   90.00
_cell.angle_beta   90.00
_cell.angle_gamma   90.00
#
_symmetry.space_group_name_H-M   'P 1'
#
loop_
_entity.id
_entity.type
_entity.pdbx_description
1 polymer ?
#
loop_
_entity_poly.entity_id
_entity_poly.type
_entity_poly.pdbx_seq_one_letter_code
_entity_poly.pdbx_strand_id
1 'polypeptide(L)' 'RSRSSCTRQPTRIWRLLGKAVDEARDAADYSDVVRVGIDDTAKRCNQSYISIMANFDCQRAVAVTQGRDKGALGRL' A
#
# COMPACT_ATOMS: atom_id res chain seq x y z
N ARG A 1 31.70 17.92 -2.47
CA ARG A 1 30.82 19.01 -3.00
C ARG A 1 29.45 18.39 -3.24
N SER A 2 28.57 18.41 -2.23
CA SER A 2 27.33 19.23 -2.14
C SER A 2 26.32 19.07 -3.28
N ARG A 3 25.18 18.44 -2.95
CA ARG A 3 23.75 18.71 -3.23
C ARG A 3 23.03 17.35 -3.08
N SER A 4 21.98 17.14 -2.29
CA SER A 4 20.76 17.93 -2.10
C SER A 4 20.13 17.51 -0.75
N SER A 5 20.03 18.39 0.25
CA SER A 5 18.86 19.23 0.56
C SER A 5 17.53 18.46 0.78
N CYS A 6 17.17 18.34 2.06
CA CYS A 6 15.80 18.39 2.60
C CYS A 6 14.81 17.25 2.24
N THR A 7 14.82 16.17 3.02
CA THR A 7 13.65 15.29 3.18
C THR A 7 12.79 15.74 4.35
N ARG A 8 12.41 17.02 4.41
CA ARG A 8 11.34 17.43 5.33
C ARG A 8 10.00 17.12 4.67
N GLN A 9 9.61 15.85 4.75
CA GLN A 9 8.28 15.41 4.38
C GLN A 9 7.26 16.29 5.12
N PRO A 10 6.22 16.83 4.47
CA PRO A 10 5.17 17.55 5.17
C PRO A 10 4.45 16.58 6.10
N THR A 11 4.89 16.51 7.36
CA THR A 11 4.42 15.53 8.34
C THR A 11 2.92 15.64 8.63
N ARG A 12 2.34 16.82 8.39
CA ARG A 12 0.91 17.09 8.60
C ARG A 12 0.03 16.38 7.56
N ILE A 13 0.38 16.39 6.26
CA ILE A 13 -0.45 15.73 5.24
C ILE A 13 -0.39 14.21 5.39
N TRP A 14 0.79 13.66 5.68
CA TRP A 14 0.95 12.22 5.94
C TRP A 14 0.20 11.77 7.18
N ARG A 15 0.13 12.60 8.23
CA ARG A 15 -0.66 12.30 9.43
C ARG A 15 -2.16 12.29 9.15
N LEU A 16 -2.65 13.25 8.36
CA LEU A 16 -4.05 13.29 7.95
C LEU A 16 -4.41 12.08 7.09
N LEU A 17 -3.54 11.74 6.13
CA LEU A 17 -3.74 10.57 5.28
C LEU A 17 -3.71 9.28 6.09
N GLY A 18 -2.75 9.14 7.03
CA GLY A 18 -2.67 7.99 7.92
C GLY A 18 -3.96 7.81 8.71
N LYS A 19 -4.45 8.87 9.37
CA LYS A 19 -5.72 8.84 10.09
C LYS A 19 -6.90 8.41 9.20
N ALA A 20 -7.02 8.99 8.01
CA ALA A 20 -8.11 8.64 7.09
C ALA A 20 -8.02 7.18 6.61
N VAL A 21 -6.81 6.67 6.39
CA VAL A 21 -6.58 5.26 6.03
C VAL A 21 -6.92 4.33 7.20
N ASP A 22 -6.53 4.67 8.41
CA ASP A 22 -6.84 3.89 9.61
C ASP A 22 -8.36 3.83 9.83
N GLU A 23 -9.06 4.97 9.77
CA GLU A 23 -10.53 5.02 9.86
C GLU A 23 -11.20 4.19 8.77
N ALA A 24 -10.71 4.26 7.52
CA ALA A 24 -11.25 3.48 6.42
C ALA A 24 -11.00 1.97 6.60
N ARG A 25 -9.88 1.58 7.20
CA ARG A 25 -9.54 0.18 7.48
C ARG A 25 -10.39 -0.39 8.61
N ASP A 26 -10.59 0.37 9.68
CA ASP A 26 -11.40 -0.03 10.83
C ASP A 26 -12.88 -0.20 10.43
N ALA A 27 -13.37 0.62 9.50
CA ALA A 27 -14.73 0.54 8.98
C ALA A 27 -14.91 -0.47 7.84
N ALA A 28 -13.84 -1.08 7.32
CA ALA A 28 -13.93 -1.96 6.15
C ALA A 28 -14.43 -3.35 6.54
N ASP A 29 -15.55 -3.76 5.94
CA ASP A 29 -16.00 -5.14 5.92
C ASP A 29 -15.48 -5.84 4.66
N TYR A 30 -14.89 -7.03 4.85
CA TYR A 30 -14.35 -7.90 3.80
C TYR A 30 -15.01 -9.29 3.79
N SER A 31 -16.08 -9.50 4.54
CA SER A 31 -16.79 -10.78 4.64
C SER A 31 -17.31 -11.28 3.29
N ASP A 32 -17.66 -10.36 2.39
CA ASP A 32 -18.18 -10.66 1.05
C ASP A 32 -17.09 -10.89 -0.01
N VAL A 33 -15.80 -10.84 0.36
CA VAL A 33 -14.70 -11.04 -0.59
C VAL A 33 -14.57 -12.52 -0.94
N VAL A 34 -14.98 -12.88 -2.16
CA VAL A 34 -14.88 -14.26 -2.66
C VAL A 34 -13.71 -14.46 -3.62
N ARG A 35 -13.30 -13.41 -4.34
CA ARG A 35 -12.20 -13.47 -5.31
C ARG A 35 -11.23 -12.32 -5.11
N VAL A 36 -9.95 -12.65 -5.08
CA VAL A 36 -8.86 -11.69 -4.97
C VAL A 36 -7.89 -11.81 -6.14
N GLY A 37 -7.44 -10.67 -6.63
CA GLY A 37 -6.30 -10.57 -7.54
C GLY A 37 -5.07 -10.11 -6.77
N ILE A 38 -3.91 -10.67 -7.10
CA ILE A 38 -2.62 -10.24 -6.56
C ILE A 38 -1.82 -9.62 -7.69
N ASP A 39 -1.37 -8.39 -7.49
CA ASP A 39 -0.55 -7.66 -8.45
C ASP A 39 0.67 -7.04 -7.77
N ASP A 40 1.80 -7.03 -8.46
CA ASP A 40 3.02 -6.35 -8.03
C ASP A 40 3.18 -5.05 -8.81
N THR A 41 2.99 -3.92 -8.12
CA THR A 41 3.16 -2.59 -8.73
C THR A 41 4.51 -1.99 -8.31
N ALA A 42 5.29 -1.52 -9.30
CA ALA A 42 6.60 -0.89 -9.08
C ALA A 42 6.54 0.63 -9.24
N LYS A 43 7.21 1.38 -8.35
CA LYS A 43 7.50 2.79 -8.60
C LYS A 43 8.83 2.93 -9.35
N ARG A 44 8.82 3.68 -10.47
CA ARG A 44 9.92 3.84 -11.46
C ARG A 44 11.24 4.41 -10.90
N CYS A 45 11.34 4.72 -9.61
CA CYS A 45 12.58 5.13 -8.96
C CYS A 45 12.93 4.14 -7.84
N ASN A 46 14.06 3.44 -7.99
CA ASN A 46 14.68 2.59 -6.96
C ASN A 46 14.06 1.21 -6.67
N GLN A 47 13.35 0.59 -7.63
CA GLN A 47 12.86 -0.81 -7.50
C GLN A 47 12.02 -1.03 -6.22
N SER A 48 11.23 -0.04 -5.82
CA SER A 48 10.28 -0.20 -4.71
C SER A 48 9.02 -0.82 -5.28
N TYR A 49 8.85 -2.13 -5.06
CA TYR A 49 7.62 -2.83 -5.41
C TYR A 49 6.71 -2.89 -4.19
N ILE A 50 5.41 -2.87 -4.46
CA ILE A 50 4.38 -3.23 -3.50
C ILE A 50 3.58 -4.38 -4.08
N SER A 51 3.26 -5.35 -3.24
CA SER A 51 2.31 -6.40 -3.58
C SER A 51 0.95 -5.97 -3.05
N ILE A 52 -0.05 -6.00 -3.91
CA ILE A 52 -1.43 -5.57 -3.61
C ILE A 52 -2.33 -6.79 -3.76
N MET A 53 -3.10 -7.11 -2.72
CA MET A 53 -4.26 -7.98 -2.81
C MET A 53 -5.49 -7.10 -2.99
N ALA A 54 -6.21 -7.25 -4.10
CA ALA A 54 -7.43 -6.49 -4.40
C ALA A 54 -8.63 -7.42 -4.51
N ASN A 55 -9.78 -6.99 -3.98
CA ASN A 55 -11.07 -7.60 -4.27
C ASN A 55 -11.35 -7.39 -5.77
N PHE A 56 -11.42 -8.51 -6.49
CA PHE A 56 -11.56 -8.53 -7.95
C PHE A 56 -12.92 -8.01 -8.41
N ASP A 57 -13.91 -8.05 -7.53
CA ASP A 57 -15.31 -7.71 -7.84
C ASP A 57 -15.69 -6.29 -7.45
N CYS A 58 -14.98 -5.68 -6.49
CA CYS A 58 -15.36 -4.36 -5.96
C CYS A 58 -14.29 -3.26 -6.09
N GLN A 59 -13.27 -3.42 -6.95
CA GLN A 59 -12.17 -2.45 -7.16
C GLN A 59 -11.58 -1.90 -5.85
N ARG A 60 -11.46 -2.74 -4.83
CA ARG A 60 -11.00 -2.36 -3.47
C ARG A 60 -9.73 -3.11 -3.12
N ALA A 61 -8.72 -2.42 -2.58
CA ALA A 61 -7.56 -3.08 -1.98
C ALA A 61 -7.93 -3.70 -0.63
N VAL A 62 -7.56 -4.96 -0.42
CA VAL A 62 -7.74 -5.72 0.83
C VAL A 62 -6.46 -5.64 1.67
N ALA A 63 -5.31 -5.90 1.06
CA ALA A 63 -4.01 -5.85 1.73
C ALA A 63 -2.93 -5.28 0.80
N VAL A 64 -1.95 -4.61 1.37
CA VAL A 64 -0.78 -4.08 0.66
C VAL A 64 0.45 -4.30 1.51
N THR A 65 1.49 -4.89 0.93
CA THR A 65 2.77 -5.13 1.59
C THR A 65 3.92 -4.73 0.69
N GLN A 66 5.13 -4.64 1.25
CA GLN A 66 6.32 -4.39 0.45
C GLN A 66 6.62 -5.62 -0.43
N GLY A 67 6.63 -5.39 -1.74
CA GLY A 67 7.01 -6.35 -2.76
C GLY A 67 8.50 -6.24 -3.06
N ARG A 68 9.20 -7.38 -3.03
CA ARG A 68 10.59 -7.50 -3.52
C ARG A 68 11.09 -8.94 -3.52
N ASP A 69 10.46 -9.78 -2.71
CA ASP A 69 10.88 -11.15 -2.43
C ASP A 69 9.70 -12.13 -2.54
N LYS A 70 10.03 -13.42 -2.65
CA LYS A 70 9.06 -14.51 -2.72
C LYS A 70 8.17 -14.61 -1.47
N GLY A 71 8.57 -13.99 -0.35
CA GLY A 71 7.82 -13.97 0.89
C GLY A 71 6.78 -12.84 0.97
N ALA A 72 6.67 -11.97 -0.05
CA ALA A 72 5.68 -10.89 -0.06
C ALA A 72 4.24 -11.44 0.08
N LEU A 73 3.93 -12.57 -0.58
CA LEU A 73 2.65 -13.26 -0.44
C LEU A 73 2.33 -13.68 1.00
N GLY A 74 3.33 -14.09 1.78
CA GLY A 74 3.14 -14.49 3.17
C GLY A 74 2.97 -13.33 4.14
N ARG A 75 3.12 -12.08 3.68
CA ARG A 75 2.94 -10.84 4.45
C ARG A 75 1.65 -10.10 4.08
N LEU A 76 0.88 -10.61 3.13
CA LEU A 76 -0.48 -10.14 2.82
C LEU A 76 -1.46 -10.79 3.81
#